data_AF-A0A0Q7FHT7-F1
#
_entry.id   AF-A0A0Q7FHT7-F1
#
_cell.length_a   1.000
_cell.length_b   1.000
_cell.length_c   1.000
_cell.angle_alpha   90.00
_cell.angle_beta   90.00
_cell.angle_gamma   90.00
#
_symmetry.space_group_name_H-M   'P 1'
#
loop_
_entity.id
_entity.type
_entity.pdbx_description
1 polymer ?
#
loop_
_entity_poly.entity_id
_entity_poly.type
_entity_poly.pdbx_seq_one_letter_code
_entity_poly.pdbx_strand_id
1 'polypeptide(L)'
;MFYIPKIKFIGLYFQKIKPLKFRYLIYICLIFIALLLFQYRNSYKIVSFDDVYKQRSDSQQDSVFFGYLTLWITYFFGPLLLANGLIKKNIFVTIFGVLSVVFIYGIGGSKISLFIPFLIIGIFFIYNKGYSIFSFLSYSFTGIILFVLSISKDFLMISSVILMRTFGIAGLLTFQYNEFFKKNDLTYFSHVNIVNFFSRNYPYDKALGFVVSSYYGADSDVNSNANFLATDGLASFGLVGVLIVSVLLGLYFSFTKTQVKEGNKLIFGIMIVPFSFIVLNVGLFTSILSGGFLFLNIYYLFFKSE
;
A
#
# COMPACT_ATOMS: atom_id res chain seq x y z
N MET A 1 16.49 20.90 -13.58
CA MET A 1 15.07 20.82 -13.97
C MET A 1 14.94 19.68 -14.96
N PHE A 2 14.66 18.45 -14.49
CA PHE A 2 14.55 17.29 -15.38
C PHE A 2 13.20 17.35 -16.11
N TYR A 3 13.25 17.68 -17.41
CA TYR A 3 12.11 17.58 -18.31
C TYR A 3 11.81 16.09 -18.51
N ILE A 4 10.80 15.57 -17.83
CA ILE A 4 10.25 14.26 -18.17
C ILE A 4 9.59 14.43 -19.54
N PRO A 5 10.05 13.73 -20.59
CA PRO A 5 9.49 13.87 -21.93
C PRO A 5 7.99 13.57 -21.87
N LYS A 6 7.18 14.35 -22.61
CA LYS A 6 5.77 13.99 -22.85
C LYS A 6 5.77 12.71 -23.65
N ILE A 7 5.76 11.57 -22.96
CA ILE A 7 5.48 10.28 -23.58
C ILE A 7 4.04 10.38 -24.08
N LYS A 8 3.89 10.65 -25.38
CA LYS A 8 2.60 10.51 -26.07
C LYS A 8 2.31 9.02 -26.09
N PHE A 9 1.65 8.53 -25.05
CA PHE A 9 0.93 7.27 -25.17
C PHE A 9 -0.02 7.44 -26.35
N ILE A 10 0.08 6.54 -27.33
CA ILE A 10 -0.92 6.34 -28.36
C ILE A 10 -2.26 6.37 -27.62
N GLY A 11 -3.13 7.31 -27.99
CA GLY A 11 -4.43 7.45 -27.35
C GLY A 11 -5.10 6.09 -27.42
N LEU A 12 -5.11 5.35 -26.30
CA LEU A 12 -5.88 4.14 -26.18
C LEU A 12 -7.32 4.62 -26.24
N TYR A 13 -7.88 4.62 -27.45
CA TYR A 13 -9.28 4.83 -27.71
C TYR A 13 -10.02 3.63 -27.13
N PHE A 14 -10.21 3.65 -25.81
CA PHE A 14 -11.16 2.77 -25.18
C PHE A 14 -12.52 3.11 -25.79
N GLN A 15 -13.13 2.12 -26.46
CA GLN A 15 -14.49 2.23 -26.96
C GLN A 15 -15.40 2.82 -25.88
N LYS A 16 -16.43 3.59 -26.28
CA LYS A 16 -17.41 4.15 -25.36
C LYS A 16 -18.20 3.03 -24.67
N ILE A 17 -17.64 2.43 -23.63
CA ILE A 17 -18.32 1.47 -22.77
C ILE A 17 -19.30 2.25 -21.89
N LYS A 18 -20.51 1.71 -21.71
CA LYS A 18 -21.51 2.32 -20.82
C LYS A 18 -20.94 2.36 -19.39
N PRO A 19 -20.97 3.51 -18.71
CA PRO A 19 -20.38 3.61 -17.39
C PRO A 19 -21.15 2.76 -16.37
N LEU A 20 -20.42 2.03 -15.53
CA LEU A 20 -20.97 1.30 -14.40
C LEU A 20 -21.41 2.27 -13.30
N LYS A 21 -22.47 1.90 -12.57
CA LYS A 21 -22.98 2.71 -11.46
C LYS A 21 -22.13 2.49 -10.21
N PHE A 22 -21.76 3.57 -9.52
CA PHE A 22 -20.93 3.54 -8.31
C PHE A 22 -21.42 2.56 -7.22
N ARG A 23 -22.74 2.37 -7.09
CA ARG A 23 -23.36 1.41 -6.16
C ARG A 23 -22.83 -0.03 -6.30
N TYR A 24 -22.39 -0.43 -7.49
CA TYR A 24 -21.81 -1.76 -7.69
C TYR A 24 -20.51 -1.96 -6.89
N LEU A 25 -19.71 -0.91 -6.68
CA LEU A 25 -18.52 -1.00 -5.83
C LEU A 25 -18.87 -1.27 -4.37
N ILE A 26 -19.97 -0.70 -3.88
CA ILE A 26 -20.49 -0.96 -2.53
C ILE A 26 -20.88 -2.44 -2.41
N TYR A 27 -21.62 -2.98 -3.37
CA TYR A 27 -22.01 -4.39 -3.35
C TYR A 27 -20.82 -5.34 -3.44
N ILE A 28 -19.83 -5.05 -4.30
CA ILE A 28 -18.61 -5.85 -4.38
C ILE A 28 -17.84 -5.81 -3.05
N CYS A 29 -17.70 -4.63 -2.44
CA CYS A 29 -17.07 -4.49 -1.14
C CYS A 29 -17.81 -5.25 -0.04
N LEU A 30 -19.15 -5.22 -0.04
CA LEU A 30 -19.98 -5.99 0.91
C LEU A 30 -19.79 -7.50 0.73
N ILE A 31 -19.74 -7.99 -0.52
CA ILE A 31 -19.48 -9.41 -0.81
C ILE A 31 -18.10 -9.80 -0.27
N PHE A 32 -17.07 -9.00 -0.50
CA PHE A 32 -15.72 -9.30 0.02
C PHE A 32 -15.68 -9.31 1.54
N ILE A 33 -16.33 -8.34 2.20
CA ILE A 33 -16.45 -8.33 3.67
C ILE A 33 -17.19 -9.57 4.15
N ALA A 34 -18.28 -9.98 3.50
CA ALA A 34 -19.03 -11.18 3.89
C ALA A 34 -18.21 -12.47 3.74
N LEU A 35 -17.44 -12.60 2.65
CA LEU A 35 -16.53 -13.74 2.45
C LEU A 35 -15.43 -13.78 3.52
N LEU A 36 -14.83 -12.63 3.85
CA LEU A 36 -13.83 -12.53 4.90
C LEU A 36 -14.42 -12.80 6.29
N LEU A 37 -15.60 -12.24 6.60
CA LEU A 37 -16.30 -12.53 7.85
C LEU A 37 -16.58 -14.02 8.00
N PHE A 38 -17.04 -14.68 6.94
CA PHE A 38 -17.29 -16.12 6.97
C PHE A 38 -16.02 -16.93 7.22
N GLN A 39 -14.92 -16.58 6.54
CA GLN A 39 -13.62 -17.23 6.70
C GLN A 39 -13.05 -17.02 8.12
N TYR A 40 -13.05 -15.77 8.59
CA TYR A 40 -12.38 -15.36 9.82
C TYR A 40 -13.29 -15.35 11.05
N ARG A 41 -14.54 -15.83 10.97
CA ARG A 41 -15.53 -15.78 12.06
C ARG A 41 -15.03 -16.23 13.43
N ASN A 42 -14.15 -17.22 13.47
CA ASN A 42 -13.63 -17.80 14.72
C ASN A 42 -12.40 -17.02 15.27
N SER A 43 -11.62 -16.42 14.38
CA SER A 43 -10.36 -15.72 14.71
C SER A 43 -10.52 -14.20 14.79
N TYR A 44 -11.62 -13.65 14.25
CA TYR A 44 -11.88 -12.22 14.20
C TYR A 44 -12.02 -11.62 15.59
N LYS A 45 -11.09 -10.74 15.96
CA LYS A 45 -11.07 -10.03 17.24
C LYS A 45 -10.45 -8.66 17.06
N ILE A 46 -11.00 -7.63 17.71
CA ILE A 46 -10.34 -6.33 17.82
C ILE A 46 -9.49 -6.39 19.08
N VAL A 47 -8.17 -6.52 18.91
CA VAL A 47 -7.22 -6.67 20.02
C VAL A 47 -6.43 -5.39 20.28
N SER A 48 -5.84 -5.31 21.47
CA SER A 48 -4.88 -4.26 21.86
C SER A 48 -3.63 -4.31 20.98
N PHE A 49 -2.85 -3.23 20.91
CA PHE A 49 -1.62 -3.21 20.12
C PHE A 49 -0.54 -4.22 20.57
N ASP A 50 -0.64 -4.72 21.81
CA ASP A 50 0.31 -5.68 22.37
C ASP A 50 0.00 -7.11 21.91
N ASP A 51 -1.27 -7.44 21.69
CA ASP A 51 -1.71 -8.78 21.26
C ASP A 51 -1.79 -8.97 19.74
N VAL A 52 -1.47 -7.94 18.96
CA VAL A 52 -1.50 -7.97 17.48
C VAL A 52 -0.64 -9.10 16.89
N TYR A 53 0.50 -9.44 17.52
CA TYR A 53 1.38 -10.48 16.99
C TYR A 53 0.78 -11.88 17.10
N LYS A 54 0.07 -12.18 18.20
CA LYS A 54 -0.68 -13.43 18.36
C LYS A 54 -1.83 -13.54 17.36
N GLN A 55 -2.53 -12.43 17.14
CA GLN A 55 -3.58 -12.38 16.13
C GLN A 55 -3.04 -12.65 14.71
N ARG A 56 -1.80 -12.21 14.42
CA ARG A 56 -1.15 -12.48 13.13
C ARG A 56 -0.73 -13.93 12.95
N SER A 57 -0.21 -14.58 13.99
CA SER A 57 0.11 -16.02 13.88
C SER A 57 -1.16 -16.85 13.64
N ASP A 58 -2.27 -16.50 14.29
CA ASP A 58 -3.55 -17.18 14.14
C ASP A 58 -4.20 -16.97 12.76
N SER A 59 -3.75 -15.96 12.01
CA SER A 59 -4.18 -15.63 10.65
C SER A 59 -3.09 -15.88 9.59
N GLN A 60 -1.97 -16.52 9.95
CA GLN A 60 -0.89 -16.82 8.99
C GLN A 60 -1.14 -18.11 8.19
N GLN A 61 -2.06 -18.98 8.63
CA GLN A 61 -2.36 -20.27 7.96
C GLN A 61 -3.39 -20.13 6.82
N ASP A 62 -3.37 -19.02 6.09
CA ASP A 62 -4.48 -18.65 5.21
C ASP A 62 -4.25 -18.89 3.73
N SER A 63 -5.36 -19.12 3.02
CA SER A 63 -5.39 -19.18 1.56
C SER A 63 -5.00 -17.84 0.94
N VAL A 64 -4.10 -17.91 -0.06
CA VAL A 64 -3.63 -16.77 -0.88
C VAL A 64 -4.77 -15.89 -1.39
N PHE A 65 -5.94 -16.49 -1.67
CA PHE A 65 -7.12 -15.78 -2.13
C PHE A 65 -7.65 -14.74 -1.11
N PHE A 66 -7.77 -15.11 0.17
CA PHE A 66 -8.26 -14.19 1.20
C PHE A 66 -7.23 -13.10 1.50
N GLY A 67 -5.93 -13.42 1.36
CA GLY A 67 -4.85 -12.43 1.38
C GLY A 67 -5.08 -11.31 0.36
N TYR A 68 -5.47 -11.63 -0.88
CA TYR A 68 -5.80 -10.60 -1.88
C TYR A 68 -7.02 -9.77 -1.50
N LEU A 69 -8.09 -10.39 -0.98
CA LEU A 69 -9.29 -9.66 -0.56
C LEU A 69 -8.99 -8.64 0.54
N THR A 70 -8.16 -9.01 1.53
CA THR A 70 -7.76 -8.08 2.60
C THR A 70 -6.98 -6.88 2.05
N LEU A 71 -6.05 -7.10 1.10
CA LEU A 71 -5.32 -6.02 0.43
C LEU A 71 -6.26 -5.12 -0.38
N TRP A 72 -7.16 -5.70 -1.17
CA TRP A 72 -8.09 -4.93 -2.00
C TRP A 72 -9.03 -4.05 -1.18
N ILE A 73 -9.54 -4.54 -0.04
CA ILE A 73 -10.35 -3.71 0.86
C ILE A 73 -9.50 -2.60 1.49
N THR A 74 -8.30 -2.94 1.97
CA THR A 74 -7.44 -2.01 2.71
C THR A 74 -6.95 -0.85 1.84
N TYR A 75 -6.52 -1.14 0.62
CA TYR A 75 -5.81 -0.17 -0.22
C TYR A 75 -6.66 0.38 -1.38
N PHE A 76 -7.72 -0.32 -1.81
CA PHE A 76 -8.54 0.10 -2.94
C PHE A 76 -10.00 0.38 -2.59
N PHE A 77 -10.82 -0.65 -2.30
CA PHE A 77 -12.28 -0.47 -2.15
C PHE A 77 -12.64 0.46 -0.99
N GLY A 78 -12.10 0.22 0.20
CA GLY A 78 -12.39 1.04 1.38
C GLY A 78 -11.96 2.50 1.19
N PRO A 79 -10.69 2.78 0.81
CA PRO A 79 -10.23 4.12 0.50
C PRO A 79 -11.00 4.83 -0.62
N LEU A 80 -11.39 4.10 -1.68
CA LEU A 80 -12.14 4.68 -2.80
C LEU A 80 -13.57 5.05 -2.38
N LEU A 81 -14.23 4.20 -1.59
CA LEU A 81 -15.54 4.49 -1.01
C LEU A 81 -15.46 5.69 -0.07
N LEU A 82 -14.47 5.72 0.82
CA LEU A 82 -14.21 6.83 1.73
C LEU A 82 -13.99 8.15 0.96
N ALA A 83 -13.12 8.15 -0.05
CA ALA A 83 -12.85 9.33 -0.88
C ALA A 83 -14.12 9.84 -1.57
N ASN A 84 -14.90 8.94 -2.19
CA ASN A 84 -16.16 9.30 -2.84
C ASN A 84 -17.20 9.83 -1.84
N GLY A 85 -17.34 9.20 -0.67
CA GLY A 85 -18.24 9.63 0.39
C GLY A 85 -17.91 11.04 0.88
N LEU A 86 -16.63 11.33 1.11
CA LEU A 86 -16.15 12.66 1.51
C LEU A 86 -16.45 13.72 0.45
N ILE A 87 -16.09 13.46 -0.81
CA ILE A 87 -16.28 14.41 -1.92
C ILE A 87 -17.76 14.68 -2.17
N LYS A 88 -18.60 13.64 -2.16
CA LYS A 88 -20.05 13.75 -2.38
C LYS A 88 -20.82 14.14 -1.11
N LYS A 89 -20.12 14.37 0.01
CA LYS A 89 -20.72 14.65 1.34
C LYS A 89 -21.75 13.59 1.79
N ASN A 90 -21.59 12.35 1.34
CA ASN A 90 -22.45 11.23 1.72
C ASN A 90 -21.88 10.54 2.95
N ILE A 91 -22.43 10.87 4.12
CA ILE A 91 -21.96 10.35 5.41
C ILE A 91 -22.03 8.83 5.52
N PHE A 92 -23.06 8.18 4.94
CA PHE A 92 -23.20 6.73 4.99
C PHE A 92 -22.09 6.03 4.22
N VAL A 93 -21.74 6.53 3.02
CA VAL A 93 -20.66 5.98 2.22
C VAL A 93 -19.30 6.24 2.88
N THR A 94 -19.11 7.42 3.48
CA THR A 94 -17.91 7.76 4.26
C THR A 94 -17.72 6.78 5.42
N ILE A 95 -18.74 6.61 6.26
CA ILE A 95 -18.69 5.69 7.42
C ILE A 95 -18.45 4.26 6.96
N PHE A 96 -19.15 3.81 5.91
CA PHE A 96 -18.95 2.48 5.35
C PHE A 96 -17.51 2.28 4.84
N GLY A 97 -16.94 3.27 4.15
CA GLY A 97 -15.55 3.27 3.73
C GLY A 97 -14.58 3.12 4.90
N VAL A 98 -14.75 3.92 5.97
CA VAL A 98 -13.92 3.81 7.20
C VAL A 98 -14.06 2.42 7.83
N LEU A 99 -15.28 1.97 8.07
CA LEU A 99 -15.55 0.69 8.73
C LEU A 99 -15.03 -0.49 7.92
N SER A 100 -15.08 -0.43 6.59
CA SER A 100 -14.55 -1.50 5.72
C SER A 100 -13.03 -1.69 5.89
N VAL A 101 -12.27 -0.61 6.05
CA VAL A 101 -10.81 -0.69 6.26
C VAL A 101 -10.50 -1.07 7.70
N VAL A 102 -11.21 -0.49 8.67
CA VAL A 102 -11.05 -0.83 10.10
C VAL A 102 -11.40 -2.30 10.36
N PHE A 103 -12.38 -2.86 9.67
CA PHE A 103 -12.71 -4.29 9.73
C PHE A 103 -11.49 -5.17 9.47
N ILE A 104 -10.59 -4.80 8.55
CA ILE A 104 -9.37 -5.58 8.27
C ILE A 104 -8.40 -5.59 9.47
N TYR A 105 -8.42 -4.56 10.32
CA TYR A 105 -7.64 -4.59 11.57
C TYR A 105 -8.03 -5.77 12.45
N GLY A 106 -9.33 -6.08 12.54
CA GLY A 106 -9.85 -7.19 13.33
C GLY A 106 -9.54 -8.58 12.76
N ILE A 107 -8.95 -8.66 11.57
CA ILE A 107 -8.47 -9.92 10.96
C ILE A 107 -6.99 -10.12 11.31
N GLY A 108 -6.12 -9.23 10.84
CA GLY A 108 -4.65 -9.42 10.89
C GLY A 108 -3.89 -8.40 11.74
N GLY A 109 -4.58 -7.58 12.53
CA GLY A 109 -3.96 -6.55 13.38
C GLY A 109 -3.06 -5.57 12.60
N SER A 110 -3.38 -5.29 11.34
CA SER A 110 -2.59 -4.37 10.51
C SER A 110 -2.81 -2.93 10.96
N LYS A 111 -1.84 -2.33 11.65
CA LYS A 111 -1.96 -0.93 12.10
C LYS A 111 -2.18 0.05 10.93
N ILE A 112 -1.67 -0.28 9.74
CA ILE A 112 -1.84 0.53 8.51
C ILE A 112 -3.33 0.70 8.16
N SER A 113 -4.18 -0.31 8.41
CA SER A 113 -5.61 -0.22 8.12
C SER A 113 -6.34 0.80 9.02
N LEU A 114 -5.77 1.14 10.17
CA LEU A 114 -6.29 2.23 11.02
C LEU A 114 -5.79 3.61 10.57
N PHE A 115 -4.54 3.69 10.09
CA PHE A 115 -3.93 4.96 9.68
C PHE A 115 -4.43 5.48 8.33
N ILE A 116 -4.72 4.59 7.36
CA ILE A 116 -5.17 5.00 6.01
C ILE A 116 -6.44 5.87 6.06
N PRO A 117 -7.54 5.46 6.73
CA PRO A 117 -8.75 6.28 6.80
C PRO A 117 -8.50 7.63 7.46
N PHE A 118 -7.73 7.65 8.56
CA PHE A 118 -7.38 8.88 9.27
C PHE A 118 -6.63 9.88 8.37
N LEU A 119 -5.62 9.40 7.64
CA LEU A 119 -4.83 10.26 6.75
C LEU A 119 -5.63 10.74 5.54
N ILE A 120 -6.50 9.90 4.97
CA ILE A 120 -7.41 10.31 3.89
C ILE A 120 -8.31 11.45 4.35
N ILE A 121 -8.95 11.30 5.53
CA ILE A 121 -9.84 12.31 6.09
C ILE A 121 -9.06 13.60 6.36
N GLY A 122 -7.89 13.52 6.99
CA GLY A 122 -7.03 14.67 7.27
C GLY A 122 -6.64 15.43 6.00
N ILE A 123 -6.11 14.72 5.00
CA ILE A 123 -5.69 15.31 3.71
C ILE A 123 -6.88 15.94 2.98
N PHE A 124 -8.04 15.30 2.98
CA PHE A 124 -9.25 15.87 2.38
C PHE A 124 -9.65 17.19 3.02
N PHE A 125 -9.64 17.29 4.35
CA PHE A 125 -9.98 18.55 5.04
C PHE A 125 -8.95 19.65 4.82
N ILE A 126 -7.66 19.32 4.81
CA ILE A 126 -6.57 20.27 4.54
C ILE A 126 -6.71 20.84 3.11
N TYR A 127 -6.93 19.95 2.14
CA TYR A 127 -7.15 20.33 0.75
C TYR A 127 -8.39 21.23 0.59
N ASN A 128 -9.51 20.88 1.22
CA ASN A 128 -10.74 21.67 1.14
C ASN A 128 -10.62 23.05 1.79
N LYS A 129 -9.72 23.22 2.78
CA LYS A 129 -9.41 24.53 3.35
C LYS A 129 -8.45 25.36 2.48
N GLY A 130 -8.00 24.83 1.34
CA GLY A 130 -7.09 25.52 0.42
C GLY A 130 -5.63 25.51 0.85
N TYR A 131 -5.26 24.72 1.87
CA TYR A 131 -3.88 24.62 2.32
C TYR A 131 -3.06 23.68 1.42
N SER A 132 -1.79 24.01 1.24
CA SER A 132 -0.83 23.12 0.57
C SER A 132 -0.59 21.87 1.40
N ILE A 133 -0.96 20.70 0.85
CA ILE A 133 -0.72 19.39 1.48
C ILE A 133 0.78 19.19 1.73
N PHE A 134 1.63 19.56 0.78
CA PHE A 134 3.08 19.43 0.92
C PHE A 134 3.61 20.26 2.09
N SER A 135 3.17 21.51 2.22
CA SER A 135 3.56 22.39 3.33
C SER A 135 3.06 21.83 4.65
N PHE A 136 1.81 21.38 4.73
CA PHE A 136 1.26 20.76 5.93
C PHE A 136 2.06 19.52 6.37
N LEU A 137 2.34 18.60 5.44
CA LEU A 137 3.14 17.42 5.75
C LEU A 137 4.55 17.81 6.19
N SER A 138 5.19 18.74 5.49
CA SER A 138 6.53 19.22 5.83
C SER A 138 6.57 19.80 7.25
N TYR A 139 5.64 20.70 7.58
CA TYR A 139 5.55 21.26 8.94
C TYR A 139 5.21 20.21 9.99
N SER A 140 4.35 19.24 9.67
CA SER A 140 4.02 18.14 10.58
C SER A 140 5.25 17.27 10.86
N PHE A 141 6.02 16.91 9.83
CA PHE A 141 7.24 16.13 9.98
C PHE A 141 8.33 16.91 10.73
N THR A 142 8.54 18.19 10.39
CA THR A 142 9.47 19.06 11.13
C THR A 142 9.05 19.17 12.59
N GLY A 143 7.76 19.36 12.87
CA GLY A 143 7.21 19.40 14.22
C GLY A 143 7.44 18.11 14.99
N ILE A 144 7.22 16.95 14.37
CA ILE A 144 7.51 15.64 14.99
C ILE A 144 9.00 15.51 15.31
N ILE A 145 9.89 15.91 14.39
CA ILE A 145 11.34 15.84 14.62
C ILE A 145 11.74 16.78 15.78
N LEU A 146 11.29 18.03 15.77
CA LEU A 146 11.56 18.99 16.85
C LEU A 146 11.02 18.50 18.19
N PHE A 147 9.80 17.95 18.20
CA PHE A 147 9.20 17.34 19.38
C PHE A 147 10.09 16.22 19.91
N VAL A 148 10.47 15.26 19.05
CA VAL A 148 11.33 14.14 19.44
C VAL A 148 12.69 14.59 19.96
N LEU A 149 13.28 15.64 19.38
CA LEU A 149 14.55 16.22 19.85
C LEU A 149 14.41 16.97 21.19
N SER A 150 13.21 17.46 21.51
CA SER A 150 12.92 18.16 22.77
C SER A 150 12.62 17.21 23.94
N ILE A 151 12.32 15.94 23.65
CA ILE A 151 12.04 14.93 24.68
C ILE A 151 13.30 14.66 25.51
N SER A 152 13.15 14.58 26.84
CA SER A 152 14.27 14.30 27.75
C SER A 152 14.89 12.92 27.45
N LYS A 153 16.16 12.75 27.84
CA LYS A 153 16.86 11.47 27.64
C LYS A 153 16.20 10.30 28.36
N ASP A 154 15.38 10.56 29.37
CA ASP A 154 14.65 9.52 30.11
C ASP A 154 13.59 8.81 29.25
N PHE A 155 13.14 9.46 28.17
CA PHE A 155 12.16 8.92 27.23
C PHE A 155 12.79 8.54 25.89
N LEU A 156 14.09 8.25 25.86
CA LEU A 156 14.84 7.82 24.66
C LEU A 156 14.15 6.67 23.91
N MET A 157 13.43 5.79 24.60
CA MET A 157 12.69 4.71 23.96
C MET A 157 11.58 5.23 23.03
N ILE A 158 10.83 6.26 23.45
CA ILE A 158 9.77 6.87 22.65
C ILE A 158 10.38 7.55 21.43
N SER A 159 11.44 8.33 21.63
CA SER A 159 12.19 8.99 20.57
C SER A 159 12.75 7.98 19.56
N SER A 160 13.32 6.87 20.04
CA SER A 160 13.88 5.80 19.22
C SER A 160 12.80 5.09 18.41
N VAL A 161 11.65 4.77 19.01
CA VAL A 161 10.53 4.13 18.30
C VAL A 161 10.02 5.03 17.18
N ILE A 162 9.85 6.33 17.42
CA ILE A 162 9.37 7.27 16.41
C ILE A 162 10.39 7.41 15.28
N LEU A 163 11.67 7.66 15.60
CA LEU A 163 12.71 7.88 14.59
C LEU A 163 13.02 6.61 13.80
N MET A 164 13.17 5.46 14.47
CA MET A 164 13.45 4.20 13.79
C MET A 164 12.25 3.77 12.94
N ARG A 165 11.02 3.77 13.46
CA ARG A 165 9.87 3.32 12.67
C ARG A 165 9.51 4.23 11.51
N THR A 166 9.75 5.54 11.65
CA THR A 166 9.41 6.51 10.59
C THR A 166 10.53 6.64 9.55
N PHE A 167 11.79 6.67 9.98
CA PHE A 167 12.92 7.00 9.09
C PHE A 167 13.96 5.87 8.99
N GLY A 168 14.30 5.23 10.11
CA GLY A 168 15.42 4.29 10.17
C GLY A 168 15.16 2.93 9.49
N ILE A 169 14.03 2.30 9.77
CA ILE A 169 13.75 0.91 9.35
C ILE A 169 13.69 0.79 7.83
N ALA A 170 13.05 1.73 7.13
CA ALA A 170 12.97 1.67 5.66
C ALA A 170 14.35 1.71 5.00
N GLY A 171 15.26 2.56 5.51
CA GLY A 171 16.66 2.63 5.08
C GLY A 171 17.44 1.36 5.42
N LEU A 172 17.31 0.89 6.67
CA LEU A 172 17.97 -0.33 7.14
C LEU A 172 17.58 -1.55 6.31
N LEU A 173 16.28 -1.75 6.06
CA LEU A 173 15.80 -2.88 5.26
C LEU A 173 16.32 -2.81 3.82
N THR A 174 16.36 -1.63 3.22
CA THR A 174 16.93 -1.46 1.88
C THR A 174 18.41 -1.85 1.85
N PHE A 175 19.18 -1.43 2.86
CA PHE A 175 20.58 -1.82 3.02
C PHE A 175 20.73 -3.34 3.23
N GLN A 176 19.91 -3.93 4.09
CA GLN A 176 19.96 -5.37 4.37
C GLN A 176 19.68 -6.22 3.13
N TYR A 177 18.69 -5.83 2.33
CA TYR A 177 18.42 -6.47 1.04
C TYR A 177 19.61 -6.34 0.09
N ASN A 178 20.23 -5.16 -0.01
CA ASN A 178 21.39 -4.95 -0.87
C ASN A 178 22.56 -5.87 -0.49
N GLU A 179 22.90 -5.93 0.80
CA GLU A 179 24.01 -6.78 1.27
C GLU A 179 23.70 -8.27 1.15
N PHE A 180 22.44 -8.67 1.32
CA PHE A 180 22.00 -10.06 1.11
C PHE A 180 22.15 -10.47 -0.37
N PHE A 181 21.60 -9.68 -1.31
CA PHE A 181 21.59 -10.01 -2.74
C PHE A 181 22.94 -9.79 -3.45
N LYS A 182 23.95 -9.24 -2.76
CA LYS A 182 25.35 -9.29 -3.23
C LYS A 182 25.98 -10.67 -3.09
N LYS A 183 25.49 -11.49 -2.15
CA LYS A 183 26.08 -12.78 -1.77
C LYS A 183 25.19 -13.98 -2.10
N ASN A 184 23.92 -13.74 -2.42
CA ASN A 184 22.91 -14.77 -2.65
C ASN A 184 22.21 -14.55 -4.00
N ASP A 185 21.52 -15.58 -4.47
CA ASP A 185 20.94 -15.59 -5.81
C ASP A 185 19.87 -14.50 -6.02
N LEU A 186 19.97 -13.84 -7.17
CA LEU A 186 18.96 -12.90 -7.60
C LEU A 186 17.69 -13.64 -8.04
N THR A 187 16.54 -13.03 -7.81
CA THR A 187 15.23 -13.63 -8.14
C THR A 187 14.82 -13.38 -9.59
N TYR A 188 15.34 -12.36 -10.28
CA TYR A 188 14.88 -12.02 -11.63
C TYR A 188 13.34 -11.87 -11.72
N PHE A 189 12.72 -11.23 -10.72
CA PHE A 189 11.27 -11.09 -10.53
C PHE A 189 10.48 -12.38 -10.23
N SER A 190 11.11 -13.55 -10.11
CA SER A 190 10.40 -14.80 -9.80
C SER A 190 9.75 -14.84 -8.42
N HIS A 191 10.02 -13.87 -7.53
CA HIS A 191 9.26 -13.68 -6.29
C HIS A 191 7.84 -13.15 -6.53
N VAL A 192 7.54 -12.61 -7.72
CA VAL A 192 6.20 -12.21 -8.13
C VAL A 192 5.46 -13.46 -8.62
N ASN A 193 4.33 -13.79 -7.99
CA ASN A 193 3.58 -15.03 -8.26
C ASN A 193 3.30 -15.29 -9.76
N ILE A 194 2.95 -14.26 -10.52
CA ILE A 194 2.69 -14.38 -11.96
C ILE A 194 3.97 -14.73 -12.73
N VAL A 195 5.10 -14.11 -12.39
CA VAL A 195 6.39 -14.40 -13.02
C VAL A 195 6.88 -15.79 -12.62
N ASN A 196 6.68 -16.18 -11.36
CA ASN A 196 7.03 -17.52 -10.89
C ASN A 196 6.23 -18.62 -11.59
N PHE A 197 4.95 -18.36 -11.87
CA PHE A 197 4.10 -19.33 -12.56
C PHE A 197 4.68 -19.75 -13.92
N PHE A 198 5.29 -18.80 -14.65
CA PHE A 198 5.94 -19.05 -15.94
C PHE A 198 7.40 -19.49 -15.82
N SER A 199 8.18 -18.85 -14.94
CA SER A 199 9.62 -19.13 -14.82
C SER A 199 9.93 -20.37 -13.99
N ARG A 200 9.16 -20.62 -12.92
CA ARG A 200 9.39 -21.65 -11.88
C ARG A 200 10.82 -21.64 -11.31
N ASN A 201 11.47 -20.48 -11.33
CA ASN A 201 12.88 -20.29 -10.98
C ASN A 201 13.03 -19.39 -9.76
N TYR A 202 12.11 -19.49 -8.79
CA TYR A 202 12.30 -18.79 -7.52
C TYR A 202 13.34 -19.53 -6.67
N PRO A 203 14.49 -18.91 -6.33
CA PRO A 203 15.62 -19.62 -5.74
C PRO A 203 15.49 -19.87 -4.23
N TYR A 204 14.35 -19.52 -3.62
CA TYR A 204 14.16 -19.61 -2.16
C TYR A 204 12.87 -20.35 -1.80
N ASP A 205 12.84 -20.98 -0.62
CA ASP A 205 11.70 -21.76 -0.14
C ASP A 205 10.60 -20.92 0.54
N LYS A 206 10.92 -19.68 0.91
CA LYS A 206 10.02 -18.77 1.65
C LYS A 206 9.90 -17.43 0.93
N ALA A 207 8.88 -16.65 1.29
CA ALA A 207 8.73 -15.29 0.81
C ALA A 207 9.95 -14.43 1.22
N LEU A 208 10.35 -13.51 0.34
CA LEU A 208 11.60 -12.73 0.44
C LEU A 208 11.86 -12.12 1.81
N GLY A 209 10.84 -11.50 2.43
CA GLY A 209 11.01 -10.86 3.72
C GLY A 209 11.37 -11.80 4.86
N PHE A 210 10.98 -13.09 4.79
CA PHE A 210 11.40 -14.12 5.75
C PHE A 210 12.81 -14.65 5.45
N VAL A 211 13.17 -14.74 4.17
CA VAL A 211 14.52 -15.16 3.75
C VAL A 211 15.56 -14.16 4.24
N VAL A 212 15.33 -12.88 3.96
CA VAL A 212 16.25 -11.81 4.37
C VAL A 212 16.31 -11.68 5.90
N SER A 213 15.17 -11.76 6.60
CA SER A 213 15.17 -11.67 8.07
C SER A 213 15.95 -12.82 8.72
N SER A 214 15.75 -14.05 8.23
CA SER A 214 16.44 -15.24 8.72
C SER A 214 17.96 -15.14 8.53
N TYR A 215 18.41 -14.57 7.41
CA TYR A 215 19.84 -14.35 7.15
C TYR A 215 20.50 -13.40 8.17
N TYR A 216 19.75 -12.42 8.68
CA TYR A 216 20.22 -11.50 9.74
C TYR A 216 19.96 -12.01 11.17
N GLY A 217 19.60 -13.30 11.33
CA GLY A 217 19.44 -13.93 12.63
C GLY A 217 18.12 -13.58 13.35
N ALA A 218 17.11 -13.10 12.63
CA ALA A 218 15.79 -12.90 13.21
C ALA A 218 15.02 -14.23 13.31
N ASP A 219 14.08 -14.30 14.26
CA ASP A 219 13.19 -15.46 14.42
C ASP A 219 12.39 -15.74 13.14
N SER A 220 11.96 -16.99 12.96
CA SER A 220 11.27 -17.47 11.75
C SER A 220 10.00 -16.69 11.39
N ASP A 221 9.41 -16.02 12.37
CA ASP A 221 8.12 -15.34 12.25
C ASP A 221 8.28 -13.84 11.94
N VAL A 222 9.53 -13.36 11.90
CA VAL A 222 9.84 -11.97 11.56
C VAL A 222 9.87 -11.81 10.04
N ASN A 223 8.98 -10.98 9.53
CA ASN A 223 8.95 -10.63 8.11
C ASN A 223 9.57 -9.24 7.87
N SER A 224 10.72 -9.21 7.18
CA SER A 224 11.40 -7.99 6.74
C SER A 224 10.82 -7.47 5.41
N ASN A 225 9.55 -7.09 5.44
CA ASN A 225 8.88 -6.43 4.32
C ASN A 225 9.51 -5.06 4.05
N ALA A 226 10.06 -4.87 2.84
CA ALA A 226 10.74 -3.67 2.43
C ALA A 226 10.02 -2.97 1.27
N ASN A 227 10.43 -1.74 0.97
CA ASN A 227 9.87 -0.98 -0.15
C ASN A 227 10.13 -1.65 -1.51
N PHE A 228 9.44 -1.15 -2.53
CA PHE A 228 9.53 -1.65 -3.90
C PHE A 228 10.94 -1.60 -4.52
N LEU A 229 11.81 -0.67 -4.10
CA LEU A 229 13.20 -0.62 -4.60
C LEU A 229 14.03 -1.78 -4.09
N ALA A 230 13.79 -2.20 -2.84
CA ALA A 230 14.47 -3.34 -2.24
C ALA A 230 13.92 -4.68 -2.75
N THR A 231 12.59 -4.83 -2.72
CA THR A 231 11.90 -6.09 -3.04
C THR A 231 11.90 -6.38 -4.55
N ASP A 232 11.48 -5.43 -5.38
CA ASP A 232 11.40 -5.66 -6.83
C ASP A 232 12.70 -5.24 -7.52
N GLY A 233 13.43 -4.26 -6.98
CA GLY A 233 14.68 -3.76 -7.57
C GLY A 233 15.89 -4.63 -7.18
N LEU A 234 16.37 -4.47 -5.94
CA LEU A 234 17.58 -5.14 -5.45
C LEU A 234 17.46 -6.66 -5.51
N ALA A 235 16.33 -7.24 -5.10
CA ALA A 235 16.16 -8.69 -5.14
C ALA A 235 16.10 -9.27 -6.55
N SER A 236 15.75 -8.48 -7.57
CA SER A 236 15.61 -8.99 -8.94
C SER A 236 16.90 -8.89 -9.73
N PHE A 237 17.52 -7.71 -9.73
CA PHE A 237 18.68 -7.39 -10.58
C PHE A 237 19.72 -6.54 -9.84
N GLY A 238 19.76 -6.60 -8.50
CA GLY A 238 20.65 -5.76 -7.70
C GLY A 238 20.43 -4.27 -7.96
N LEU A 239 21.52 -3.50 -8.00
CA LEU A 239 21.47 -2.05 -8.20
C LEU A 239 20.86 -1.65 -9.55
N VAL A 240 21.04 -2.45 -10.61
CA VAL A 240 20.41 -2.18 -11.92
C VAL A 240 18.89 -2.32 -11.82
N GLY A 241 18.41 -3.28 -11.02
CA GLY A 241 16.99 -3.47 -10.75
C GLY A 241 16.32 -2.23 -10.13
N VAL A 242 17.04 -1.48 -9.28
CA VAL A 242 16.54 -0.23 -8.69
C VAL A 242 16.17 0.79 -9.79
N LEU A 243 17.03 0.93 -10.81
CA LEU A 243 16.76 1.81 -11.95
C LEU A 243 15.58 1.30 -12.79
N ILE A 244 15.55 0.01 -13.10
CA ILE A 244 14.47 -0.63 -13.87
C ILE A 244 13.12 -0.37 -13.20
N VAL A 245 13.01 -0.68 -11.91
CA VAL A 245 11.75 -0.58 -11.18
C VAL A 245 11.34 0.88 -10.96
N SER A 246 12.29 1.80 -10.81
CA SER A 246 12.01 3.25 -10.78
C SER A 246 11.42 3.74 -12.10
N VAL A 247 11.95 3.26 -13.24
CA VAL A 247 11.39 3.55 -14.58
C VAL A 247 9.99 2.94 -14.71
N LEU A 248 9.78 1.70 -14.27
CA LEU A 248 8.46 1.06 -14.29
C LEU A 248 7.42 1.83 -13.48
N LEU A 249 7.78 2.33 -12.29
CA LEU A 249 6.91 3.20 -11.50
C LEU A 249 6.60 4.52 -12.24
N GLY A 250 7.59 5.13 -12.87
CA GLY A 250 7.41 6.33 -13.70
C GLY A 250 6.50 6.10 -14.91
N LEU A 251 6.61 4.94 -15.56
CA LEU A 251 5.72 4.52 -16.64
C LEU A 251 4.29 4.30 -16.14
N TYR A 252 4.12 3.64 -14.99
CA TYR A 252 2.82 3.45 -14.37
C TYR A 252 2.14 4.80 -14.04
N PHE A 253 2.88 5.77 -13.47
CA PHE A 253 2.34 7.11 -13.24
C PHE A 253 2.03 7.85 -14.53
N SER A 254 2.87 7.72 -15.55
CA SER A 254 2.63 8.32 -16.86
C SER A 254 1.38 7.77 -17.52
N PHE A 255 1.16 6.45 -17.45
CA PHE A 255 -0.06 5.80 -17.90
C PHE A 255 -1.28 6.29 -17.11
N THR A 256 -1.20 6.28 -15.77
CA THR A 256 -2.31 6.70 -14.91
C THR A 256 -2.69 8.17 -15.14
N LYS A 257 -1.70 9.04 -15.38
CA LYS A 257 -1.93 10.44 -15.73
C LYS A 257 -2.81 10.62 -16.97
N THR A 258 -2.76 9.72 -17.94
CA THR A 258 -3.63 9.79 -19.14
C THR A 258 -5.11 9.58 -18.82
N GLN A 259 -5.42 8.96 -17.69
CA GLN A 259 -6.79 8.65 -17.24
C GLN A 259 -7.35 9.69 -16.25
N VAL A 260 -6.47 10.53 -15.68
CA VAL A 260 -6.86 11.60 -14.74
C VAL A 260 -7.37 12.81 -15.52
N LYS A 261 -8.57 13.26 -15.17
CA LYS A 261 -9.31 14.40 -15.72
C LYS A 261 -9.74 15.32 -14.56
N GLU A 262 -10.22 16.52 -14.89
CA GLU A 262 -10.67 17.48 -13.88
C GLU A 262 -11.71 16.91 -12.89
N GLY A 263 -12.61 16.04 -13.36
CA GLY A 263 -13.66 15.44 -12.51
C GLY A 263 -13.19 14.37 -11.52
N ASN A 264 -12.03 13.72 -11.75
CA ASN A 264 -11.53 12.66 -10.86
C ASN A 264 -10.16 12.97 -10.22
N LYS A 265 -9.57 14.14 -10.50
CA LYS A 265 -8.26 14.55 -9.97
C LYS A 265 -8.17 14.47 -8.44
N LEU A 266 -9.25 14.86 -7.75
CA LEU A 266 -9.28 14.83 -6.29
C LEU A 266 -9.34 13.40 -5.75
N ILE A 267 -10.15 12.54 -6.38
CA ILE A 267 -10.19 11.11 -6.04
C ILE A 267 -8.80 10.50 -6.22
N PHE A 268 -8.14 10.78 -7.35
CA PHE A 268 -6.80 10.29 -7.62
C PHE A 268 -5.79 10.77 -6.57
N GLY A 269 -5.80 12.07 -6.27
CA GLY A 269 -4.92 12.65 -5.24
C GLY A 269 -5.09 12.00 -3.86
N ILE A 270 -6.32 11.67 -3.48
CA ILE A 270 -6.60 10.95 -2.22
C ILE A 270 -6.12 9.50 -2.31
N MET A 271 -6.33 8.80 -3.44
CA MET A 271 -5.90 7.41 -3.64
C MET A 271 -4.38 7.23 -3.67
N ILE A 272 -3.59 8.31 -3.84
CA ILE A 272 -2.13 8.26 -3.66
C ILE A 272 -1.75 7.96 -2.20
N VAL A 273 -2.61 8.23 -1.22
CA VAL A 273 -2.34 7.93 0.19
C VAL A 273 -2.19 6.41 0.41
N PRO A 274 -3.21 5.57 0.15
CA PRO A 274 -3.04 4.12 0.28
C PRO A 274 -1.97 3.56 -0.68
N PHE A 275 -1.76 4.17 -1.85
CA PHE A 275 -0.69 3.77 -2.78
C PHE A 275 0.69 3.88 -2.13
N SER A 276 0.93 5.01 -1.49
CA SER A 276 2.20 5.30 -0.84
C SER A 276 2.45 4.32 0.31
N PHE A 277 1.41 3.96 1.07
CA PHE A 277 1.55 2.94 2.12
C PHE A 277 1.94 1.58 1.57
N ILE A 278 1.29 1.11 0.50
CA ILE A 278 1.61 -0.23 -0.02
C ILE A 278 2.98 -0.26 -0.73
N VAL A 279 3.28 0.70 -1.62
CA VAL A 279 4.52 0.67 -2.42
C VAL A 279 5.79 0.89 -1.59
N LEU A 280 5.65 1.53 -0.42
CA LEU A 280 6.76 1.72 0.51
C LEU A 280 6.95 0.54 1.48
N ASN A 281 6.05 -0.45 1.47
CA ASN A 281 6.13 -1.62 2.35
C ASN A 281 6.18 -2.96 1.61
N VAL A 282 5.88 -3.00 0.32
CA VAL A 282 5.98 -4.21 -0.52
C VAL A 282 6.45 -3.86 -1.94
N GLY A 283 6.63 -4.89 -2.77
CA GLY A 283 6.94 -4.78 -4.20
C GLY A 283 5.98 -3.90 -5.00
N LEU A 284 6.48 -3.32 -6.08
CA LEU A 284 5.71 -2.55 -7.06
C LEU A 284 4.65 -3.41 -7.74
N PHE A 285 5.02 -4.63 -8.17
CA PHE A 285 4.07 -5.54 -8.80
C PHE A 285 2.95 -5.94 -7.83
N THR A 286 3.31 -6.24 -6.59
CA THR A 286 2.32 -6.49 -5.52
C THR A 286 1.44 -5.26 -5.29
N SER A 287 2.00 -4.06 -5.28
CA SER A 287 1.24 -2.81 -5.10
C SER A 287 0.24 -2.56 -6.23
N ILE A 288 0.65 -2.78 -7.49
CA ILE A 288 -0.20 -2.56 -8.67
C ILE A 288 -1.27 -3.65 -8.78
N LEU A 289 -0.87 -4.92 -8.71
CA LEU A 289 -1.76 -6.05 -8.97
C LEU A 289 -2.58 -6.41 -7.72
N SER A 290 -1.88 -6.73 -6.64
CA SER A 290 -2.45 -7.24 -5.39
C SER A 290 -2.99 -6.12 -4.49
N GLY A 291 -2.43 -4.92 -4.58
CA GLY A 291 -2.89 -3.73 -3.87
C GLY A 291 -4.13 -3.08 -4.48
N GLY A 292 -4.59 -3.58 -5.63
CA GLY A 292 -5.79 -3.08 -6.31
C GLY A 292 -5.58 -1.76 -7.06
N PHE A 293 -4.35 -1.31 -7.27
CA PHE A 293 -4.09 -0.08 -8.02
C PHE A 293 -4.36 -0.23 -9.51
N LEU A 294 -4.17 -1.42 -10.07
CA LEU A 294 -4.70 -1.76 -11.40
C LEU A 294 -6.23 -1.56 -11.45
N PHE A 295 -6.95 -1.85 -10.37
CA PHE A 295 -8.39 -1.61 -10.29
C PHE A 295 -8.75 -0.13 -10.26
N LEU A 296 -7.85 0.73 -9.78
CA LEU A 296 -8.03 2.19 -9.88
C LEU A 296 -7.99 2.64 -11.34
N ASN A 297 -7.02 2.14 -12.11
CA ASN A 297 -6.98 2.40 -13.55
C ASN A 297 -8.22 1.86 -14.27
N ILE A 298 -8.68 0.65 -13.92
CA ILE A 298 -9.93 0.07 -14.45
C ILE A 298 -11.13 0.92 -14.03
N TYR A 299 -11.19 1.38 -12.77
CA TYR A 299 -12.26 2.24 -12.27
C TYR A 299 -12.40 3.50 -13.13
N TYR A 300 -11.30 4.16 -13.50
CA TYR A 300 -11.36 5.34 -14.36
C TYR A 300 -11.77 5.05 -15.82
N LEU A 301 -11.63 3.81 -16.29
CA LEU A 301 -12.13 3.41 -17.60
C LEU A 301 -13.64 3.15 -17.60
N PHE A 302 -14.18 2.55 -16.53
CA PHE A 302 -15.56 2.08 -16.50
C PHE A 302 -16.52 2.94 -15.69
N PHE A 303 -16.06 3.79 -14.78
CA PHE A 303 -16.92 4.63 -13.95
C PHE A 303 -16.76 6.07 -14.36
N LYS A 304 -17.88 6.70 -14.75
CA LYS A 304 -17.89 8.12 -15.09
C LYS A 304 -17.59 8.90 -13.79
N SER A 305 -16.62 9.81 -13.84
CA SER A 305 -16.53 10.86 -12.84
C SER A 305 -17.79 11.70 -12.97
N GLU A 306 -18.72 11.54 -12.03
CA GLU A 306 -19.84 12.47 -11.84
C GLU A 306 -19.32 13.79 -11.28
#